data_AF-A0A426V4Y2-F1
#
_entry.id   AF-A0A426V4Y2-F1
#
_cell.length_a   1.000
_cell.length_b   1.000
_cell.length_c   1.000
_cell.angle_alpha   90.00
_cell.angle_beta   90.00
_cell.angle_gamma   90.00
#
_symmetry.space_group_name_H-M   'P 1'
#
loop_
_entity.id
_entity.type
_entity.pdbx_description
1 polymer ?
#
loop_
_entity_poly.entity_id
_entity_poly.type
_entity_poly.pdbx_seq_one_letter_code
_entity_poly.pdbx_strand_id
1 'polypeptide(L)'
;MNELRESIRSLGIAEPETAVAVHAVTGADPALLPADGRLPQRFDDLGAWLRAEFLDPGSPHFETHAGRAAALLGEEPDEDADAVLALAVLRPRTLYDMRAGTRLSEDALAAVLPRLEAAGLLTPAPNPLAPDDPFWTFTDRLARFHYAVVRPQLPRWRRGYITDKLWTINRARFDRYVARPEFLDLAREHVLADTGAASVTRITVPDPRYRQLRTLELAAWDDKGAPIALGTARWRFKMVERQLKRLRYVKRLLGDPDVRLYCVASRFEPGITGDPDPALRVVDAARVLADPAPEPEADAGAETPPDRD
;
A
#
# COMPACT_ATOMS: atom_id res chain seq x y z
N MET A 1 -5.44 17.53 2.63
CA MET A 1 -6.27 17.27 1.42
C MET A 1 -6.11 15.80 1.10
N ASN A 2 -7.20 15.06 0.92
CA ASN A 2 -7.20 13.59 0.83
C ASN A 2 -7.07 13.15 -0.64
N GLU A 3 -5.95 13.53 -1.26
CA GLU A 3 -5.75 13.46 -2.72
C GLU A 3 -5.89 12.03 -3.27
N LEU A 4 -5.41 11.01 -2.54
CA LEU A 4 -5.51 9.62 -3.01
C LEU A 4 -6.95 9.11 -2.93
N ARG A 5 -7.65 9.35 -1.82
CA ARG A 5 -9.05 8.94 -1.66
C ARG A 5 -9.94 9.56 -2.72
N GLU A 6 -9.79 10.85 -2.96
CA GLU A 6 -10.56 11.59 -3.99
C GLU A 6 -10.26 11.04 -5.39
N SER A 7 -8.99 10.78 -5.71
CA SER A 7 -8.56 10.18 -6.97
C SER A 7 -9.11 8.76 -7.19
N ILE A 8 -9.19 7.92 -6.15
CA ILE A 8 -9.80 6.60 -6.27
C ILE A 8 -11.31 6.73 -6.52
N ARG A 9 -11.99 7.64 -5.81
CA ARG A 9 -13.44 7.85 -5.94
C ARG A 9 -13.82 8.40 -7.31
N SER A 10 -12.98 9.21 -7.95
CA SER A 10 -13.28 9.78 -9.27
C SER A 10 -13.44 8.72 -10.37
N LEU A 11 -13.00 7.48 -10.13
CA LEU A 11 -13.26 6.35 -11.02
C LEU A 11 -14.74 5.93 -11.06
N GLY A 12 -15.56 6.35 -10.10
CA GLY A 12 -17.00 6.02 -10.06
C GLY A 12 -17.31 4.54 -9.81
N ILE A 13 -16.35 3.76 -9.32
CA ILE A 13 -16.51 2.33 -9.03
C ILE A 13 -17.06 2.16 -7.61
N ALA A 14 -18.21 1.51 -7.47
CA ALA A 14 -18.90 1.38 -6.18
C ALA A 14 -18.25 0.39 -5.21
N GLU A 15 -17.67 -0.72 -5.70
CA GLU A 15 -16.99 -1.70 -4.84
C GLU A 15 -15.59 -1.18 -4.44
N PRO A 16 -15.31 -0.94 -3.15
CA PRO A 16 -14.04 -0.36 -2.69
C PRO A 16 -12.80 -1.07 -3.19
N GLU A 17 -12.79 -2.40 -3.11
CA GLU A 17 -11.65 -3.21 -3.54
C GLU A 17 -11.44 -3.14 -5.06
N THR A 18 -12.51 -2.98 -5.83
CA THR A 18 -12.40 -2.84 -7.29
C THR A 18 -11.86 -1.46 -7.64
N ALA A 19 -12.34 -0.41 -6.97
CA ALA A 19 -11.86 0.96 -7.16
C ALA A 19 -10.36 1.07 -6.87
N VAL A 20 -9.90 0.56 -5.72
CA VAL A 20 -8.48 0.56 -5.35
C VAL A 20 -7.64 -0.25 -6.34
N ALA A 21 -8.12 -1.40 -6.81
CA ALA A 21 -7.35 -2.24 -7.74
C ALA A 21 -7.22 -1.63 -9.14
N VAL A 22 -8.26 -0.97 -9.64
CA VAL A 22 -8.20 -0.23 -10.91
C VAL A 22 -7.25 0.96 -10.76
N HIS A 23 -7.40 1.73 -9.68
CA HIS A 23 -6.52 2.88 -9.40
C HIS A 23 -5.05 2.48 -9.24
N ALA A 24 -4.76 1.32 -8.63
CA ALA A 24 -3.41 0.81 -8.48
C ALA A 24 -2.66 0.58 -9.81
N VAL A 25 -3.36 0.55 -10.94
CA VAL A 25 -2.78 0.48 -12.29
C VAL A 25 -2.88 1.82 -13.01
N THR A 26 -4.06 2.45 -12.98
CA THR A 26 -4.35 3.63 -13.81
C THR A 26 -4.01 4.95 -13.14
N GLY A 27 -3.97 5.00 -11.80
CA GLY A 27 -3.87 6.25 -11.03
C GLY A 27 -5.01 7.25 -11.31
N ALA A 28 -6.12 6.79 -11.91
CA ALA A 28 -7.15 7.62 -12.53
C ALA A 28 -6.65 8.56 -13.66
N ASP A 29 -5.52 8.23 -14.30
CA ASP A 29 -5.02 8.91 -15.48
C ASP A 29 -5.96 8.67 -16.68
N PRO A 30 -6.60 9.71 -17.25
CA PRO A 30 -7.46 9.56 -18.41
C PRO A 30 -6.81 8.86 -19.61
N ALA A 31 -5.49 8.96 -19.77
CA ALA A 31 -4.76 8.29 -20.85
C ALA A 31 -4.64 6.77 -20.67
N LEU A 32 -4.94 6.27 -19.46
CA LEU A 32 -4.93 4.85 -19.11
C LEU A 32 -6.33 4.27 -18.89
N LEU A 33 -7.38 5.09 -19.07
CA LEU A 33 -8.77 4.64 -18.98
C LEU A 33 -9.28 4.24 -20.37
N PRO A 34 -10.14 3.20 -20.47
CA PRO A 34 -10.75 2.81 -21.73
C PRO A 34 -11.53 3.96 -22.36
N ALA A 35 -11.46 4.09 -23.69
CA ALA A 35 -12.12 5.18 -24.41
C ALA A 35 -13.65 5.13 -24.30
N ASP A 36 -14.25 3.96 -24.07
CA ASP A 36 -15.68 3.79 -23.84
C ASP A 36 -16.10 3.99 -22.37
N GLY A 37 -15.14 4.29 -21.49
CA GLY A 37 -15.34 4.55 -20.06
C GLY A 37 -15.75 3.31 -19.24
N ARG A 38 -15.73 2.10 -19.82
CA ARG A 38 -16.20 0.90 -19.12
C ARG A 38 -15.13 0.34 -18.20
N LEU A 39 -15.24 0.69 -16.92
CA LEU A 39 -14.42 0.13 -15.85
C LEU A 39 -15.10 -1.09 -15.20
N PRO A 40 -14.33 -2.07 -14.70
CA PRO A 40 -14.89 -3.19 -13.95
C PRO A 40 -15.61 -2.66 -12.71
N GLN A 41 -16.86 -3.05 -12.54
CA GLN A 41 -17.67 -2.64 -11.40
C GLN A 41 -17.56 -3.61 -10.22
N ARG A 42 -17.09 -4.84 -10.49
CA ARG A 42 -16.84 -5.85 -9.47
C ARG A 42 -15.45 -6.44 -9.60
N PHE A 43 -14.94 -6.94 -8.48
CA PHE A 43 -13.57 -7.42 -8.44
C PHE A 43 -13.36 -8.66 -9.31
N ASP A 44 -14.39 -9.49 -9.45
CA ASP A 44 -14.34 -10.69 -10.28
C ASP A 44 -14.21 -10.34 -11.78
N ASP A 45 -14.63 -9.15 -12.19
CA ASP A 45 -14.55 -8.67 -13.56
C ASP A 45 -13.15 -8.07 -13.88
N LEU A 46 -12.36 -7.73 -12.85
CA LEU A 46 -11.03 -7.11 -12.96
C LEU A 46 -10.06 -7.91 -13.83
N GLY A 47 -10.09 -9.25 -13.70
CA GLY A 47 -9.16 -10.11 -14.44
C GLY A 47 -9.40 -10.10 -15.95
N ALA A 48 -10.66 -10.06 -16.37
CA ALA A 48 -11.00 -9.95 -17.78
C ALA A 48 -10.59 -8.57 -18.33
N TRP A 49 -10.88 -7.51 -17.58
CA TRP A 49 -10.51 -6.15 -17.92
C TRP A 49 -8.99 -5.96 -18.05
N LEU A 50 -8.19 -6.36 -17.04
CA LEU A 50 -6.72 -6.25 -17.12
C LEU A 50 -6.14 -7.01 -18.30
N ARG A 51 -6.73 -8.15 -18.67
CA ARG A 51 -6.26 -8.91 -19.83
C ARG A 51 -6.51 -8.18 -21.14
N ALA A 52 -7.71 -7.64 -21.33
CA ALA A 52 -8.06 -6.90 -22.53
C ALA A 52 -7.30 -5.58 -22.62
N GLU A 53 -7.25 -4.82 -21.53
CA GLU A 53 -6.73 -3.45 -21.55
C GLU A 53 -5.23 -3.37 -21.32
N PHE A 54 -4.58 -4.27 -20.57
CA PHE A 54 -3.17 -4.11 -20.21
C PHE A 54 -2.28 -5.27 -20.63
N LEU A 55 -2.79 -6.51 -20.72
CA LEU A 55 -1.97 -7.68 -20.99
C LEU A 55 -2.04 -8.15 -22.45
N ASP A 56 -2.98 -7.63 -23.24
CA ASP A 56 -3.06 -7.88 -24.67
C ASP A 56 -2.02 -7.07 -25.43
N PRO A 57 -1.09 -7.69 -26.18
CA PRO A 57 -0.15 -6.96 -27.03
C PRO A 57 -0.80 -6.06 -28.08
N GLY A 58 -2.05 -6.34 -28.45
CA GLY A 58 -2.84 -5.47 -29.34
C GLY A 58 -3.45 -4.26 -28.63
N SER A 59 -3.43 -4.21 -27.29
CA SER A 59 -3.93 -3.06 -26.53
C SER A 59 -2.99 -1.85 -26.64
N PRO A 60 -3.54 -0.62 -26.73
CA PRO A 60 -2.75 0.61 -26.68
C PRO A 60 -1.93 0.77 -25.38
N HIS A 61 -2.33 0.13 -24.26
CA HIS A 61 -1.62 0.29 -22.99
C HIS A 61 -0.48 -0.71 -22.78
N PHE A 62 -0.34 -1.73 -23.66
CA PHE A 62 0.63 -2.79 -23.46
C PHE A 62 2.08 -2.28 -23.45
N GLU A 63 2.46 -1.52 -24.47
CA GLU A 63 3.79 -0.93 -24.54
C GLU A 63 3.95 0.25 -23.56
N THR A 64 2.85 0.90 -23.17
CA THR A 64 2.88 2.00 -22.18
C THR A 64 3.39 1.56 -20.82
N HIS A 65 2.94 0.40 -20.30
CA HIS A 65 3.53 -0.13 -19.05
C HIS A 65 4.88 -0.79 -19.28
N ALA A 66 5.09 -1.45 -20.42
CA ALA A 66 6.34 -2.14 -20.72
C ALA A 66 7.53 -1.19 -20.84
N GLY A 67 7.33 -0.01 -21.44
CA GLY A 67 8.33 1.04 -21.57
C GLY A 67 8.30 2.09 -20.46
N ARG A 68 7.46 1.93 -19.42
CA ARG A 68 7.24 3.01 -18.43
C ARG A 68 8.51 3.41 -17.69
N ALA A 69 9.31 2.44 -17.26
CA ALA A 69 10.56 2.72 -16.56
C ALA A 69 11.55 3.45 -17.48
N ALA A 70 11.65 3.02 -18.74
CA ALA A 70 12.51 3.65 -19.72
C ALA A 70 12.06 5.09 -20.04
N ALA A 71 10.76 5.31 -20.18
CA ALA A 71 10.19 6.65 -20.42
C ALA A 71 10.48 7.62 -19.26
N LEU A 72 10.44 7.13 -18.01
CA LEU A 72 10.74 7.94 -16.82
C LEU A 72 12.24 8.22 -16.66
N LEU A 73 13.10 7.26 -17.02
CA LEU A 73 14.55 7.42 -16.97
C LEU A 73 15.13 8.19 -18.16
N GLY A 74 14.41 8.23 -19.28
CA GLY A 74 14.92 8.73 -20.57
C GLY A 74 15.77 7.72 -21.35
N GLU A 75 15.97 6.51 -20.82
CA GLU A 75 16.77 5.43 -21.37
C GLU A 75 16.31 4.08 -20.82
N GLU A 76 16.66 2.97 -21.49
CA GLU A 76 16.37 1.64 -20.96
C GLU A 76 17.09 1.41 -19.61
N PRO A 77 16.41 0.84 -18.59
CA PRO A 77 17.07 0.46 -17.36
C PRO A 77 18.25 -0.49 -17.63
N ASP A 78 19.43 -0.13 -17.13
CA ASP A 78 20.56 -1.05 -17.07
C ASP A 78 20.29 -2.23 -16.12
N GLU A 79 21.21 -3.20 -16.08
CA GLU A 79 21.06 -4.41 -15.27
C GLU A 79 20.90 -4.11 -13.77
N ASP A 80 21.63 -3.11 -13.26
CA ASP A 80 21.62 -2.77 -11.84
C ASP A 80 20.30 -2.11 -11.44
N ALA A 81 19.83 -1.14 -12.22
CA ALA A 81 18.53 -0.50 -12.03
C ALA A 81 17.38 -1.50 -12.15
N ASP A 82 17.42 -2.37 -13.17
CA ASP A 82 16.41 -3.40 -13.35
C ASP A 82 16.39 -4.39 -12.16
N ALA A 83 17.56 -4.79 -11.64
CA ALA A 83 17.66 -5.64 -10.46
C ALA A 83 17.09 -4.96 -9.21
N VAL A 84 17.39 -3.67 -9.00
CA VAL A 84 16.86 -2.88 -7.87
C VAL A 84 15.34 -2.76 -7.97
N LEU A 85 14.79 -2.40 -9.13
CA LEU A 85 13.34 -2.26 -9.35
C LEU A 85 12.61 -3.61 -9.17
N ALA A 86 13.17 -4.69 -9.70
CA ALA A 86 12.62 -6.04 -9.56
C ALA A 86 12.62 -6.54 -8.10
N LEU A 87 13.56 -6.08 -7.26
CA LEU A 87 13.58 -6.40 -5.84
C LEU A 87 12.63 -5.50 -5.02
N ALA A 88 12.61 -4.20 -5.32
CA ALA A 88 11.84 -3.19 -4.61
C ALA A 88 10.32 -3.35 -4.81
N VAL A 89 9.88 -3.86 -5.97
CA VAL A 89 8.45 -4.13 -6.24
C VAL A 89 7.83 -5.13 -5.24
N LEU A 90 8.64 -6.00 -4.62
CA LEU A 90 8.14 -7.03 -3.72
C LEU A 90 7.73 -6.48 -2.35
N ARG A 91 8.44 -5.46 -1.87
CA ARG A 91 8.20 -4.71 -0.62
C ARG A 91 9.23 -3.59 -0.50
N PRO A 92 8.96 -2.54 0.30
CA PRO A 92 9.97 -1.54 0.64
C PRO A 92 11.24 -2.17 1.23
N ARG A 93 12.41 -1.62 0.89
CA ARG A 93 13.73 -2.18 1.23
C ARG A 93 14.62 -1.14 1.89
N THR A 94 15.38 -1.58 2.89
CA THR A 94 16.53 -0.81 3.37
C THR A 94 17.72 -1.01 2.43
N LEU A 95 18.77 -0.20 2.58
CA LEU A 95 19.98 -0.35 1.76
C LEU A 95 20.64 -1.72 1.96
N TYR A 96 20.65 -2.21 3.21
CA TYR A 96 21.13 -3.55 3.55
C TYR A 96 20.34 -4.65 2.80
N ASP A 97 19.00 -4.53 2.82
CA ASP A 97 18.09 -5.47 2.15
C ASP A 97 18.31 -5.47 0.63
N MET A 98 18.59 -4.30 0.04
CA MET A 98 18.90 -4.16 -1.38
C MET A 98 20.21 -4.85 -1.72
N ARG A 99 21.29 -4.52 -1.01
CA ARG A 99 22.61 -5.14 -1.20
C ARG A 99 22.55 -6.66 -1.10
N ALA A 100 21.86 -7.19 -0.10
CA ALA A 100 21.71 -8.63 0.09
C ALA A 100 20.88 -9.29 -1.03
N GLY A 101 19.87 -8.60 -1.54
CA GLY A 101 18.95 -9.13 -2.56
C GLY A 101 19.45 -9.02 -4.00
N THR A 102 20.15 -7.92 -4.34
CA THR A 102 20.68 -7.68 -5.69
C THR A 102 22.14 -8.14 -5.84
N ARG A 103 22.88 -8.27 -4.73
CA ARG A 103 24.33 -8.52 -4.69
C ARG A 103 25.19 -7.40 -5.30
N LEU A 104 24.61 -6.22 -5.50
CA LEU A 104 25.34 -5.02 -5.92
C LEU A 104 26.28 -4.54 -4.82
N SER A 105 27.36 -3.86 -5.20
CA SER A 105 28.21 -3.16 -4.26
C SER A 105 27.51 -1.92 -3.69
N GLU A 106 28.07 -1.36 -2.62
CA GLU A 106 27.60 -0.09 -2.05
C GLU A 106 27.73 1.06 -3.06
N ASP A 107 28.87 1.14 -3.75
CA ASP A 107 29.10 2.14 -4.80
C ASP A 107 28.09 2.05 -5.96
N ALA A 108 27.74 0.83 -6.37
CA ALA A 108 26.74 0.62 -7.42
C ALA A 108 25.34 1.09 -6.95
N LEU A 109 24.95 0.77 -5.73
CA LEU A 109 23.69 1.25 -5.15
C LEU A 109 23.69 2.78 -4.99
N ALA A 110 24.80 3.37 -4.56
CA ALA A 110 24.95 4.81 -4.43
C ALA A 110 24.85 5.55 -5.78
N ALA A 111 25.23 4.90 -6.89
CA ALA A 111 25.05 5.44 -8.23
C ALA A 111 23.60 5.28 -8.74
N VAL A 112 22.97 4.13 -8.47
CA VAL A 112 21.65 3.77 -9.05
C VAL A 112 20.47 4.42 -8.31
N LEU A 113 20.49 4.44 -6.97
CA LEU A 113 19.33 4.89 -6.19
C LEU A 113 18.94 6.35 -6.44
N PRO A 114 19.88 7.32 -6.47
CA PRO A 114 19.54 8.71 -6.78
C PRO A 114 18.94 8.89 -8.17
N ARG A 115 19.38 8.10 -9.16
CA ARG A 115 18.83 8.12 -10.52
C ARG A 115 17.38 7.63 -10.55
N LEU A 116 17.11 6.50 -9.88
CA LEU A 116 15.76 5.95 -9.76
C LEU A 116 14.82 6.87 -8.96
N GLU A 117 15.35 7.57 -7.96
CA GLU A 117 14.63 8.57 -7.19
C GLU A 117 14.28 9.79 -8.03
N ALA A 118 15.25 10.35 -8.75
CA ALA A 118 15.05 11.50 -9.63
C ALA A 118 14.04 11.21 -10.74
N ALA A 119 14.00 9.96 -11.24
CA ALA A 119 13.00 9.51 -12.21
C ALA A 119 11.61 9.23 -11.61
N GLY A 120 11.45 9.34 -10.28
CA GLY A 120 10.20 9.07 -9.58
C GLY A 120 9.79 7.59 -9.59
N LEU A 121 10.74 6.66 -9.79
CA LEU A 121 10.51 5.22 -9.74
C LEU A 121 10.64 4.66 -8.32
N LEU A 122 11.53 5.23 -7.52
CA LEU A 122 11.69 4.93 -6.10
C LEU A 122 11.64 6.21 -5.26
N THR A 123 11.37 6.07 -3.97
CA THR A 123 11.56 7.16 -3.00
C THR A 123 12.00 6.61 -1.64
N PRO A 124 12.88 7.29 -0.91
CA PRO A 124 13.17 6.94 0.48
C PRO A 124 11.97 7.31 1.37
N ALA A 125 11.32 6.31 1.94
CA ALA A 125 10.27 6.50 2.94
C ALA A 125 10.86 6.46 4.36
N PRO A 126 10.33 7.25 5.32
CA PRO A 126 10.82 7.26 6.69
C PRO A 126 10.82 5.88 7.35
N ASN A 127 11.87 5.60 8.13
CA ASN A 127 11.99 4.46 9.02
C ASN A 127 12.20 4.95 10.46
N PRO A 128 11.15 5.27 11.22
CA PRO A 128 11.28 6.00 12.48
C PRO A 128 12.06 5.26 13.58
N LEU A 129 12.21 3.94 13.45
CA LEU A 129 13.00 3.13 14.39
C LEU A 129 14.48 3.02 14.01
N ALA A 130 14.83 3.44 12.79
CA ALA A 130 16.21 3.56 12.30
C ALA A 130 16.27 4.73 11.29
N PRO A 131 16.28 5.99 11.75
CA PRO A 131 16.14 7.17 10.88
C PRO A 131 17.19 7.27 9.78
N ASP A 132 18.40 6.76 10.03
CA ASP A 132 19.51 6.74 9.07
C ASP A 132 19.40 5.61 8.02
N ASP A 133 18.39 4.74 8.12
CA ASP A 133 18.18 3.59 7.23
C ASP A 133 16.75 3.59 6.65
N PRO A 134 16.45 4.47 5.67
CA PRO A 134 15.12 4.63 5.12
C PRO A 134 14.65 3.39 4.34
N PHE A 135 13.33 3.28 4.17
CA PHE A 135 12.73 2.28 3.30
C PHE A 135 12.56 2.81 1.88
N TRP A 136 13.40 2.38 0.95
CA TRP A 136 13.22 2.61 -0.47
C TRP A 136 11.95 1.92 -0.97
N THR A 137 11.02 2.71 -1.51
CA THR A 137 9.67 2.30 -1.89
C THR A 137 9.42 2.58 -3.36
N PHE A 138 8.84 1.62 -4.07
CA PHE A 138 8.46 1.76 -5.48
C PHE A 138 7.24 2.67 -5.63
N THR A 139 7.35 3.76 -6.37
CA THR A 139 6.34 4.84 -6.44
C THR A 139 5.46 4.79 -7.69
N ASP A 140 6.03 4.63 -8.88
CA ASP A 140 5.24 4.65 -10.13
C ASP A 140 4.36 3.39 -10.27
N ARG A 141 3.04 3.58 -10.36
CA ARG A 141 2.03 2.50 -10.39
C ARG A 141 2.15 1.60 -11.61
N LEU A 142 2.39 2.18 -12.78
CA LEU A 142 2.36 1.45 -14.03
C LEU A 142 3.66 0.64 -14.21
N ALA A 143 4.82 1.22 -13.86
CA ALA A 143 6.07 0.48 -13.75
C ALA A 143 5.99 -0.60 -12.66
N ARG A 144 5.36 -0.33 -11.51
CA ARG A 144 5.11 -1.35 -10.48
C ARG A 144 4.29 -2.52 -11.03
N PHE A 145 3.22 -2.25 -11.79
CA PHE A 145 2.43 -3.27 -12.47
C PHE A 145 3.29 -4.08 -13.44
N HIS A 146 4.11 -3.42 -14.25
CA HIS A 146 5.04 -4.09 -15.16
C HIS A 146 5.99 -5.05 -14.42
N TYR A 147 6.75 -4.54 -13.44
CA TYR A 147 7.73 -5.33 -12.69
C TYR A 147 7.07 -6.46 -11.87
N ALA A 148 5.87 -6.23 -11.34
CA ALA A 148 5.16 -7.21 -10.54
C ALA A 148 4.56 -8.33 -11.40
N VAL A 149 3.87 -8.00 -12.50
CA VAL A 149 2.97 -8.93 -13.22
C VAL A 149 3.49 -9.28 -14.60
N VAL A 150 4.00 -8.31 -15.35
CA VAL A 150 4.29 -8.45 -16.78
C VAL A 150 5.71 -8.97 -16.99
N ARG A 151 6.71 -8.26 -16.46
CA ARG A 151 8.15 -8.55 -16.64
C ARG A 151 8.50 -10.03 -16.48
N PRO A 152 8.05 -10.75 -15.42
CA PRO A 152 8.42 -12.16 -15.22
C PRO A 152 7.93 -13.11 -16.33
N GLN A 153 6.96 -12.69 -17.13
CA GLN A 153 6.33 -13.50 -18.19
C GLN A 153 6.24 -12.72 -19.52
N LEU A 154 7.00 -11.62 -19.69
CA LEU A 154 6.89 -10.71 -20.82
C LEU A 154 6.98 -11.41 -22.19
N PRO A 155 7.88 -12.38 -22.43
CA PRO A 155 7.89 -13.12 -23.70
C PRO A 155 6.63 -13.96 -23.98
N ARG A 156 5.87 -14.34 -22.95
CA ARG A 156 4.60 -15.05 -23.14
C ARG A 156 3.47 -14.07 -23.44
N TRP A 157 3.43 -12.95 -22.72
CA TRP A 157 2.47 -11.88 -22.97
C TRP A 157 2.60 -11.34 -24.39
N ARG A 158 3.81 -10.96 -24.83
CA ARG A 158 4.09 -10.45 -26.20
C ARG A 158 3.67 -11.40 -27.33
N ARG A 159 3.63 -12.70 -27.09
CA ARG A 159 3.20 -13.70 -28.08
C ARG A 159 1.68 -13.92 -28.10
N GLY A 160 0.91 -13.16 -27.33
CA GLY A 160 -0.54 -13.28 -27.25
C GLY A 160 -1.02 -14.51 -26.47
N TYR A 161 -0.16 -15.15 -25.65
CA TYR A 161 -0.56 -16.28 -24.80
C TYR A 161 -1.34 -15.83 -23.55
N ILE A 162 -2.39 -15.03 -23.76
CA ILE A 162 -3.19 -14.38 -22.70
C ILE A 162 -4.26 -15.35 -22.22
N THR A 163 -3.85 -16.42 -21.56
CA THR A 163 -4.77 -17.45 -21.07
C THR A 163 -5.33 -17.10 -19.70
N ASP A 164 -6.54 -17.57 -19.40
CA ASP A 164 -7.10 -17.56 -18.03
C ASP A 164 -6.11 -18.16 -17.01
N LYS A 165 -5.41 -19.21 -17.42
CA LYS A 165 -4.40 -19.89 -16.60
C LYS A 165 -3.21 -18.98 -16.29
N LEU A 166 -2.66 -18.28 -17.27
CA LEU A 166 -1.52 -17.39 -17.07
C LEU A 166 -1.91 -16.21 -16.15
N TRP A 167 -3.10 -15.65 -16.33
CA TRP A 167 -3.63 -14.65 -15.40
C TRP A 167 -3.81 -15.22 -13.99
N THR A 168 -4.43 -16.39 -13.84
CA THR A 168 -4.69 -17.00 -12.53
C THR A 168 -3.41 -17.18 -11.71
N ILE A 169 -2.32 -17.58 -12.36
CA ILE A 169 -1.00 -17.72 -11.72
C ILE A 169 -0.44 -16.35 -11.28
N ASN A 170 -0.69 -15.29 -12.05
CA ASN A 170 -0.18 -13.95 -11.77
C ASN A 170 -1.12 -13.09 -10.91
N ARG A 171 -2.39 -13.48 -10.72
CA ARG A 171 -3.36 -12.75 -9.90
C ARG A 171 -2.86 -12.55 -8.47
N ALA A 172 -2.23 -13.56 -7.88
CA ALA A 172 -1.66 -13.44 -6.54
C ALA A 172 -0.51 -12.41 -6.48
N ARG A 173 0.23 -12.21 -7.57
CA ARG A 173 1.27 -11.18 -7.68
C ARG A 173 0.65 -9.80 -7.81
N PHE A 174 -0.38 -9.66 -8.65
CA PHE A 174 -1.16 -8.43 -8.77
C PHE A 174 -1.72 -7.99 -7.41
N ASP A 175 -2.46 -8.88 -6.73
CA ASP A 175 -3.06 -8.57 -5.42
C ASP A 175 -2.01 -8.16 -4.40
N ARG A 176 -0.84 -8.82 -4.40
CA ARG A 176 0.20 -8.62 -3.37
C ARG A 176 1.09 -7.41 -3.62
N TYR A 177 1.45 -7.14 -4.88
CA TYR A 177 2.51 -6.21 -5.25
C TYR A 177 2.00 -4.99 -6.04
N VAL A 178 0.75 -4.99 -6.50
CA VAL A 178 0.15 -3.86 -7.23
C VAL A 178 -0.98 -3.25 -6.41
N ALA A 179 -2.06 -4.00 -6.16
CA ALA A 179 -3.24 -3.47 -5.48
C ALA A 179 -3.03 -3.24 -3.98
N ARG A 180 -2.30 -4.13 -3.30
CA ARG A 180 -2.05 -4.00 -1.86
C ARG A 180 -1.29 -2.71 -1.51
N PRO A 181 -0.18 -2.32 -2.16
CA PRO A 181 0.48 -1.03 -1.90
C PRO A 181 -0.50 0.15 -1.92
N GLU A 182 -1.35 0.23 -2.95
CA GLU A 182 -2.36 1.29 -3.08
C GLU A 182 -3.32 1.31 -1.88
N PHE A 183 -3.82 0.14 -1.49
CA PHE A 183 -4.66 0.00 -0.30
C PHE A 183 -3.94 0.42 1.00
N LEU A 184 -2.64 0.14 1.11
CA LEU A 184 -1.87 0.52 2.29
C LEU A 184 -1.68 2.03 2.37
N ASP A 185 -1.44 2.71 1.25
CA ASP A 185 -1.29 4.16 1.22
C ASP A 185 -2.62 4.83 1.58
N LEU A 186 -3.73 4.33 1.05
CA LEU A 186 -5.05 4.78 1.43
C LEU A 186 -5.37 4.52 2.93
N ALA A 187 -4.97 3.37 3.47
CA ALA A 187 -5.11 3.07 4.89
C ALA A 187 -4.26 4.02 5.77
N ARG A 188 -3.06 4.41 5.31
CA ARG A 188 -2.22 5.39 6.00
C ARG A 188 -2.85 6.77 5.98
N GLU A 189 -3.39 7.21 4.84
CA GLU A 189 -4.12 8.48 4.73
C GLU A 189 -5.32 8.51 5.68
N HIS A 190 -6.08 7.42 5.77
CA HIS A 190 -7.19 7.31 6.72
C HIS A 190 -6.72 7.44 8.17
N VAL A 191 -5.67 6.70 8.58
CA VAL A 191 -5.14 6.80 9.95
C VAL A 191 -4.56 8.20 10.21
N LEU A 192 -3.88 8.81 9.24
CA LEU A 192 -3.34 10.16 9.36
C LEU A 192 -4.45 11.16 9.67
N ALA A 193 -5.55 11.10 8.91
CA ALA A 193 -6.71 11.98 9.10
C ALA A 193 -7.45 11.71 10.43
N ASP A 194 -7.66 10.45 10.80
CA ASP A 194 -8.37 10.05 12.03
C ASP A 194 -7.56 10.33 13.32
N THR A 195 -6.23 10.41 13.20
CA THR A 195 -5.35 10.64 14.36
C THR A 195 -4.85 12.06 14.50
N GLY A 196 -4.85 12.84 13.41
CA GLY A 196 -4.13 14.11 13.35
C GLY A 196 -2.62 13.94 13.48
N ALA A 197 -2.09 12.75 13.20
CA ALA A 197 -0.66 12.46 13.28
C ALA A 197 0.16 13.38 12.36
N ALA A 198 1.42 13.62 12.73
CA ALA A 198 2.37 14.28 11.84
C ALA A 198 2.81 13.35 10.70
N SER A 199 2.87 12.05 10.96
CA SER A 199 3.20 11.05 9.94
C SER A 199 2.59 9.68 10.24
N VAL A 200 2.31 8.92 9.18
CA VAL A 200 1.94 7.50 9.26
C VAL A 200 2.79 6.71 8.28
N THR A 201 3.53 5.71 8.77
CA THR A 201 4.40 4.87 7.94
C THR A 201 4.47 3.43 8.45
N ARG A 202 5.15 2.58 7.69
CA ARG A 202 5.50 1.22 8.06
C ARG A 202 6.63 1.24 9.09
N ILE A 203 6.60 0.29 10.03
CA ILE A 203 7.77 -0.02 10.87
C ILE A 203 8.12 -1.50 10.82
N THR A 204 9.37 -1.77 11.17
CA THR A 204 9.89 -3.12 11.39
C THR A 204 10.52 -3.21 12.77
N VAL A 205 9.98 -4.08 13.63
CA VAL A 205 10.39 -4.26 15.03
C VAL A 205 11.12 -5.59 15.18
N PRO A 206 12.35 -5.62 15.71
CA PRO A 206 13.03 -6.86 16.06
C PRO A 206 12.26 -7.66 17.13
N ASP A 207 12.05 -8.95 16.88
CA ASP A 207 11.48 -9.89 17.84
C ASP A 207 12.58 -10.87 18.28
N PRO A 208 13.22 -10.61 19.44
CA PRO A 208 14.33 -11.43 19.91
C PRO A 208 13.90 -12.84 20.31
N ARG A 209 12.65 -13.01 20.76
CA ARG A 209 12.11 -14.32 21.18
C ARG A 209 12.04 -15.29 20.00
N TYR A 210 11.62 -14.80 18.84
CA TYR A 210 11.47 -15.63 17.65
C TYR A 210 12.53 -15.38 16.58
N ARG A 211 13.55 -14.55 16.88
CA ARG A 211 14.65 -14.19 15.97
C ARG A 211 14.18 -13.77 14.58
N GLN A 212 13.17 -12.91 14.54
CA GLN A 212 12.59 -12.44 13.28
C GLN A 212 12.23 -10.96 13.35
N LEU A 213 11.99 -10.36 12.19
CA LEU A 213 11.49 -9.01 12.08
C LEU A 213 9.97 -9.01 12.01
N ARG A 214 9.32 -8.14 12.80
CA ARG A 214 7.87 -7.93 12.80
C ARG A 214 7.54 -6.63 12.11
N THR A 215 6.85 -6.71 10.98
CA THR A 215 6.29 -5.52 10.34
C THR A 215 4.93 -5.16 10.93
N LEU A 216 4.72 -3.86 11.16
CA LEU A 216 3.41 -3.20 11.16
C LEU A 216 3.33 -2.26 9.96
N GLU A 217 2.20 -2.27 9.26
CA GLU A 217 2.03 -1.46 8.04
C GLU A 217 1.60 -0.03 8.33
N LEU A 218 1.05 0.17 9.54
CA LEU A 218 0.55 1.42 10.07
C LEU A 218 1.22 1.63 11.42
N ALA A 219 1.94 2.73 11.55
CA ALA A 219 2.35 3.30 12.80
C ALA A 219 2.26 4.81 12.59
N ALA A 220 1.70 5.52 13.57
CA ALA A 220 1.47 6.95 13.49
C ALA A 220 2.25 7.64 14.60
N TRP A 221 2.86 8.78 14.28
CA TRP A 221 3.64 9.58 15.22
C TRP A 221 3.13 11.00 15.28
N ASP A 222 3.19 11.58 16.47
CA ASP A 222 2.99 13.01 16.66
C ASP A 222 4.20 13.83 16.15
N ASP A 223 4.10 15.15 16.29
CA ASP A 223 5.13 16.13 15.93
C ASP A 223 6.42 16.00 16.77
N LYS A 224 6.33 15.38 17.95
CA LYS A 224 7.45 15.12 18.86
C LYS A 224 8.11 13.76 18.63
N GLY A 225 7.61 12.97 17.68
CA GLY A 225 8.13 11.65 17.36
C GLY A 225 7.67 10.55 18.32
N ALA A 226 6.65 10.79 19.15
CA ALA A 226 6.04 9.77 19.99
C ALA A 226 4.99 8.96 19.19
N PRO A 227 4.95 7.62 19.33
CA PRO A 227 3.92 6.83 18.66
C PRO A 227 2.56 7.11 19.29
N ILE A 228 1.54 7.34 18.46
CA ILE A 228 0.15 7.59 18.92
C ILE A 228 -0.84 6.54 18.40
N ALA A 229 -0.46 5.80 17.35
CA ALA A 229 -1.22 4.66 16.86
C ALA A 229 -0.33 3.58 16.25
N LEU A 230 -0.78 2.33 16.32
CA LEU A 230 -0.15 1.16 15.71
C LEU A 230 -1.20 0.32 15.00
N GLY A 231 -0.86 -0.30 13.87
CA GLY A 231 -1.87 -1.06 13.13
C GLY A 231 -1.35 -2.05 12.10
N THR A 232 -2.29 -2.91 11.70
CA THR A 232 -2.11 -3.91 10.66
C THR A 232 -3.19 -3.77 9.61
N ALA A 233 -2.80 -3.91 8.34
CA ALA A 233 -3.69 -3.81 7.20
C ALA A 233 -3.68 -5.09 6.36
N ARG A 234 -4.86 -5.51 5.86
CA ARG A 234 -5.05 -6.72 5.05
C ARG A 234 -5.90 -6.42 3.82
N TRP A 235 -5.26 -6.44 2.66
CA TRP A 235 -5.92 -6.38 1.37
C TRP A 235 -6.68 -7.68 1.05
N ARG A 236 -7.99 -7.62 0.82
CA ARG A 236 -8.89 -8.72 0.36
C ARG A 236 -8.95 -10.00 1.21
N PHE A 237 -8.13 -10.10 2.24
CA PHE A 237 -8.16 -11.20 3.19
C PHE A 237 -9.01 -10.84 4.39
N LYS A 238 -9.76 -11.81 4.89
CA LYS A 238 -10.36 -11.73 6.21
C LYS A 238 -9.24 -11.57 7.25
N MET A 239 -9.31 -10.53 8.06
CA MET A 239 -8.44 -10.38 9.23
C MET A 239 -8.91 -11.33 10.32
N VAL A 240 -7.98 -12.11 10.87
CA VAL A 240 -8.25 -13.12 11.89
C VAL A 240 -7.63 -12.71 13.23
N GLU A 241 -8.12 -13.25 14.33
CA GLU A 241 -7.68 -12.83 15.69
C GLU A 241 -6.16 -12.93 15.89
N ARG A 242 -5.49 -13.84 15.17
CA ARG A 242 -4.03 -13.98 15.20
C ARG A 242 -3.32 -12.67 14.83
N GLN A 243 -3.86 -11.86 13.91
CA GLN A 243 -3.25 -10.57 13.58
C GLN A 243 -3.41 -9.56 14.71
N LEU A 244 -4.56 -9.51 15.38
CA LEU A 244 -4.75 -8.65 16.55
C LEU A 244 -3.83 -9.05 17.72
N LYS A 245 -3.70 -10.36 17.99
CA LYS A 245 -2.76 -10.90 18.98
C LYS A 245 -1.31 -10.51 18.64
N ARG A 246 -0.93 -10.56 17.36
CA ARG A 246 0.39 -10.12 16.88
C ARG A 246 0.56 -8.61 17.03
N LEU A 247 -0.45 -7.80 16.73
CA LEU A 247 -0.39 -6.35 16.88
C LEU A 247 -0.14 -5.95 18.34
N ARG A 248 -0.91 -6.50 19.27
CA ARG A 248 -0.71 -6.32 20.72
C ARG A 248 0.65 -6.82 21.19
N TYR A 249 1.14 -7.91 20.61
CA TYR A 249 2.49 -8.40 20.91
C TYR A 249 3.58 -7.42 20.46
N VAL A 250 3.44 -6.82 19.26
CA VAL A 250 4.39 -5.80 18.79
C VAL A 250 4.31 -4.52 19.64
N LYS A 251 3.11 -4.08 20.06
CA LYS A 251 2.95 -2.99 21.05
C LYS A 251 3.81 -3.26 22.30
N ARG A 252 3.75 -4.47 22.86
CA ARG A 252 4.61 -4.86 24.01
C ARG A 252 6.10 -4.87 23.69
N LEU A 253 6.51 -5.28 22.49
CA LEU A 253 7.92 -5.19 22.08
C LEU A 253 8.42 -3.74 22.02
N LEU A 254 7.53 -2.78 21.80
CA LEU A 254 7.81 -1.34 21.78
C LEU A 254 7.72 -0.69 23.18
N GLY A 255 7.66 -1.47 24.27
CA GLY A 255 7.54 -0.93 25.63
C GLY A 255 6.11 -0.66 26.07
N ASP A 256 5.13 -1.23 25.36
CA ASP A 256 3.69 -1.13 25.65
C ASP A 256 3.12 0.31 25.68
N PRO A 257 3.45 1.18 24.71
CA PRO A 257 3.03 2.58 24.73
C PRO A 257 1.50 2.71 24.73
N ASP A 258 0.97 3.77 25.33
CA ASP A 258 -0.46 4.05 25.32
C ASP A 258 -0.88 4.63 23.96
N VAL A 259 -1.38 3.77 23.07
CA VAL A 259 -1.63 4.09 21.65
C VAL A 259 -2.92 3.44 21.17
N ARG A 260 -3.57 4.09 20.20
CA ARG A 260 -4.68 3.48 19.45
C ARG A 260 -4.20 2.29 18.62
N LEU A 261 -5.03 1.28 18.48
CA LEU A 261 -4.75 0.10 17.65
C LEU A 261 -5.65 0.09 16.41
N TYR A 262 -5.08 -0.10 15.23
CA TYR A 262 -5.84 -0.16 13.97
C TYR A 262 -5.79 -1.56 13.35
N CYS A 263 -6.96 -2.08 13.05
CA CYS A 263 -7.18 -3.28 12.27
C CYS A 263 -7.93 -2.89 10.99
N VAL A 264 -7.20 -2.82 9.86
CA VAL A 264 -7.76 -2.38 8.56
C VAL A 264 -7.86 -3.56 7.59
N ALA A 265 -9.05 -3.90 7.09
CA ALA A 265 -9.25 -5.02 6.17
C ALA A 265 -10.60 -4.99 5.47
N SER A 266 -10.74 -5.71 4.36
CA SER A 266 -12.06 -5.93 3.74
C SER A 266 -13.08 -6.60 4.68
N ARG A 267 -12.62 -7.54 5.52
CA ARG A 267 -13.47 -8.43 6.33
C ARG A 267 -12.78 -8.79 7.63
N PHE A 268 -13.55 -9.08 8.67
CA PHE A 268 -13.04 -9.38 10.02
C PHE A 268 -13.68 -10.64 10.60
N GLU A 269 -12.96 -11.30 11.52
CA GLU A 269 -13.59 -12.26 12.42
C GLU A 269 -14.35 -11.56 13.54
N PRO A 270 -15.45 -12.16 14.05
CA PRO A 270 -16.25 -11.57 15.12
C PRO A 270 -15.45 -11.20 16.37
N GLY A 271 -14.42 -11.98 16.71
CA GLY A 271 -13.55 -11.71 17.85
C GLY A 271 -12.70 -10.43 17.73
N ILE A 272 -12.56 -9.86 16.53
CA ILE A 272 -11.91 -8.54 16.33
C ILE A 272 -12.95 -7.43 16.46
N THR A 273 -14.11 -7.58 15.82
CA THR A 273 -15.17 -6.56 15.84
C THR A 273 -15.87 -6.44 17.20
N GLY A 274 -15.88 -7.52 17.98
CA GLY A 274 -16.43 -7.57 19.34
C GLY A 274 -15.37 -7.51 20.44
N ASP A 275 -14.12 -7.15 20.11
CA ASP A 275 -13.08 -6.99 21.11
C ASP A 275 -13.41 -5.79 22.03
N PRO A 276 -13.35 -5.95 23.36
CA PRO A 276 -13.79 -4.92 24.30
C PRO A 276 -12.79 -3.76 24.47
N ASP A 277 -11.61 -3.84 23.86
CA ASP A 277 -10.56 -2.83 23.96
C ASP A 277 -11.00 -1.50 23.32
N PRO A 278 -11.24 -0.43 24.10
CA PRO A 278 -11.73 0.83 23.56
C PRO A 278 -10.68 1.57 22.71
N ALA A 279 -9.40 1.18 22.79
CA ALA A 279 -8.34 1.72 21.95
C ALA A 279 -8.30 1.06 20.55
N LEU A 280 -9.03 -0.05 20.34
CA LEU A 280 -9.09 -0.73 19.05
C LEU A 280 -10.04 0.01 18.10
N ARG A 281 -9.56 0.20 16.86
CA ARG A 281 -10.30 0.73 15.72
C ARG A 281 -10.32 -0.33 14.62
N VAL A 282 -11.53 -0.73 14.23
CA VAL A 282 -11.76 -1.71 13.17
C VAL A 282 -12.31 -0.96 11.96
N VAL A 283 -11.54 -0.96 10.87
CA VAL A 283 -11.82 -0.13 9.68
C VAL A 283 -11.91 -1.02 8.45
N ASP A 284 -13.10 -1.09 7.85
CA ASP A 284 -13.29 -1.82 6.60
C ASP A 284 -12.87 -1.02 5.35
N ALA A 285 -12.81 -1.68 4.19
CA ALA A 285 -12.40 -1.04 2.95
C ALA A 285 -13.33 0.12 2.53
N ALA A 286 -14.64 0.01 2.81
CA ALA A 286 -15.60 1.07 2.53
C ALA A 286 -15.34 2.30 3.41
N ARG A 287 -15.06 2.10 4.70
CA ARG A 287 -14.72 3.17 5.65
C ARG A 287 -13.40 3.85 5.33
N VAL A 288 -12.39 3.10 4.87
CA VAL A 288 -11.11 3.68 4.42
C VAL A 288 -11.33 4.61 3.22
N LEU A 289 -12.26 4.25 2.31
CA LEU A 289 -12.67 5.09 1.19
C LEU A 289 -13.75 6.11 1.54
N ALA A 290 -14.36 6.09 2.73
CA ALA A 290 -15.33 7.08 3.18
C ALA A 290 -14.62 8.32 3.74
N ASP A 291 -15.33 9.44 3.84
CA ASP A 291 -14.77 10.60 4.52
C ASP A 291 -14.68 10.26 6.01
N PRO A 292 -13.59 10.66 6.69
CA PRO A 292 -13.54 10.52 8.13
C PRO A 292 -14.76 11.24 8.69
N ALA A 293 -15.61 10.52 9.42
CA ALA A 293 -16.71 11.16 10.14
C ALA A 293 -16.09 12.23 11.06
N PRO A 294 -16.70 13.43 11.17
CA PRO A 294 -16.26 14.35 12.21
C PRO A 294 -16.31 13.63 13.55
N GLU A 295 -15.25 13.78 14.37
CA GLU A 295 -15.31 13.28 15.75
C GLU A 295 -16.59 13.83 16.38
N PRO A 296 -17.38 13.01 17.10
CA PRO A 296 -18.45 13.57 17.91
C PRO A 296 -17.79 14.55 18.87
N GLU A 297 -18.17 15.83 18.76
CA GLU A 297 -17.74 16.87 19.71
C GLU A 297 -17.91 16.29 21.10
N ALA A 298 -16.82 16.21 21.86
CA ALA A 298 -16.88 15.81 23.26
C ALA A 298 -17.86 16.77 23.93
N ASP A 299 -18.98 16.22 24.40
CA ASP A 299 -20.12 16.90 25.00
C ASP A 299 -19.64 18.03 25.92
N ALA A 300 -19.60 19.24 25.36
CA ALA A 300 -19.10 20.42 26.03
C ALA A 300 -20.22 20.96 26.91
N GLY A 301 -20.25 20.48 28.15
CA GLY A 301 -20.93 21.14 29.25
C GLY A 301 -22.35 20.63 29.51
N ALA A 302 -22.44 19.61 30.37
CA ALA A 302 -23.55 19.52 31.30
C ALA A 302 -23.54 20.79 32.18
N GLU A 303 -24.25 21.82 31.75
CA GLU A 303 -24.56 23.01 32.53
C GLU A 303 -25.35 22.56 33.76
N THR A 304 -24.69 22.60 34.92
CA THR A 304 -25.33 22.32 36.21
C THR A 304 -26.26 23.50 36.52
N PRO A 305 -27.58 23.30 36.69
CA PRO A 305 -28.49 24.40 36.98
C PRO A 305 -28.18 24.99 38.37
N PRO A 306 -28.28 26.32 38.55
CA PRO A 306 -27.99 26.93 39.83
C PRO A 306 -29.06 26.54 40.86
N ASP A 307 -28.60 26.17 42.06
CA ASP A 307 -29.43 26.03 43.25
C ASP A 307 -30.20 27.33 43.49
N ARG A 308 -31.51 27.19 43.69
CA ARG A 308 -32.37 28.28 44.19
C ARG A 308 -32.55 28.11 45.69
N ASP A 309 -32.03 29.09 46.43
CA ASP A 309 -32.39 29.39 47.83
C ASP A 309 -33.88 29.75 47.98
#